data_AF-A0A3L7THZ1-F1
#
_entry.id   AF-A0A3L7THZ1-F1
#
_cell.length_a   1.000
_cell.length_b   1.000
_cell.length_c   1.000
_cell.angle_alpha   90.00
_cell.angle_beta   90.00
_cell.angle_gamma   90.00
#
_symmetry.space_group_name_H-M   'P 1'
#
loop_
_entity.id
_entity.type
_entity.pdbx_description
1 polymer ?
#
loop_
_entity_poly.entity_id
_entity_poly.type
_entity_poly.pdbx_seq_one_letter_code
_entity_poly.pdbx_strand_id
1 'polypeptide(L)'
;AACLGVARALLHSSGAATRPSAWVNEGLARTMADVSVPNAAQDKEWRAVGLAWLRNGGSFAPIVGAGYDNEVWSGEAQLARSLSYMLVRWLYESAPDATLRFARKFEEPSPGQPPLDEAARFRSAFGVSLEQRVSDAQRWFRTND
;
A
#
# COMPACT_ATOMS: atom_id res chain seq x y z
N ALA A 1 -12.46 -1.24 12.74
CA ALA A 1 -11.50 -2.03 13.54
C ALA A 1 -11.58 -3.54 13.27
N ALA A 2 -12.73 -4.21 13.46
CA ALA A 2 -12.88 -5.65 13.22
C ALA A 2 -12.57 -6.08 11.77
N CYS A 3 -13.06 -5.35 10.75
CA CYS A 3 -12.80 -5.66 9.34
C CYS A 3 -11.32 -5.50 8.93
N LEU A 4 -10.58 -4.56 9.54
CA LEU A 4 -9.13 -4.44 9.35
C LEU A 4 -8.39 -5.64 9.95
N GLY A 5 -8.84 -6.12 11.11
CA GLY A 5 -8.33 -7.36 11.72
C GLY A 5 -8.56 -8.57 10.82
N VAL A 6 -9.74 -8.70 10.22
CA VAL A 6 -10.08 -9.77 9.27
C VAL A 6 -9.27 -9.68 7.98
N ALA A 7 -9.13 -8.49 7.39
CA ALA A 7 -8.34 -8.29 6.18
C ALA A 7 -6.86 -8.66 6.41
N ARG A 8 -6.30 -8.27 7.57
CA ARG A 8 -4.95 -8.69 7.98
C ARG A 8 -4.87 -10.20 8.21
N ALA A 9 -5.83 -10.77 8.92
CA ALA A 9 -5.87 -12.21 9.18
C ALA A 9 -5.93 -13.02 7.87
N LEU A 10 -6.69 -12.56 6.87
CA LEU A 10 -6.74 -13.18 5.55
C LEU A 10 -5.40 -13.06 4.81
N LEU A 11 -4.76 -11.88 4.83
CA LEU A 11 -3.42 -11.67 4.27
C LEU A 11 -2.35 -12.55 4.93
N HIS A 12 -2.48 -12.80 6.24
CA HIS A 12 -1.56 -13.66 6.97
C HIS A 12 -1.89 -15.17 6.82
N SER A 13 -3.16 -15.52 6.57
CA SER A 13 -3.59 -16.93 6.39
C SER A 13 -3.26 -17.50 5.01
N SER A 14 -2.91 -16.65 4.02
CA SER A 14 -2.71 -17.08 2.64
C SER A 14 -1.43 -17.87 2.38
N GLY A 15 -0.67 -18.27 3.42
CA GLY A 15 0.48 -19.17 3.30
C GLY A 15 1.63 -18.63 2.45
N ALA A 16 1.70 -17.31 2.20
CA ALA A 16 2.72 -16.72 1.35
C ALA A 16 4.12 -16.86 1.99
N ALA A 17 5.07 -17.43 1.24
CA ALA A 17 6.45 -17.65 1.69
C ALA A 17 7.20 -16.34 2.00
N THR A 18 6.69 -15.19 1.54
CA THR A 18 7.31 -13.89 1.73
C THR A 18 6.25 -12.85 2.10
N ARG A 19 6.49 -12.07 3.16
CA ARG A 19 5.57 -11.00 3.56
C ARG A 19 5.62 -9.85 2.55
N PRO A 20 4.50 -9.13 2.34
CA PRO A 20 4.54 -7.87 1.65
C PRO A 20 5.47 -6.86 2.29
N SER A 21 5.97 -5.93 1.50
CA SER A 21 6.57 -4.72 2.03
C SER A 21 5.58 -4.06 2.98
N ALA A 22 6.10 -3.40 4.01
CA ALA A 22 5.28 -2.91 5.12
C ALA A 22 4.14 -1.99 4.63
N TRP A 23 4.43 -1.14 3.63
CA TRP A 23 3.43 -0.23 3.07
C TRP A 23 2.30 -0.95 2.33
N VAL A 24 2.60 -2.01 1.56
CA VAL A 24 1.55 -2.81 0.91
C VAL A 24 0.72 -3.53 1.96
N ASN A 25 1.37 -4.15 2.95
CA ASN A 25 0.67 -4.89 4.00
C ASN A 25 -0.30 -4.00 4.79
N GLU A 26 0.17 -2.81 5.19
CA GLU A 26 -0.61 -1.86 5.98
C GLU A 26 -1.68 -1.15 5.14
N GLY A 27 -1.35 -0.78 3.90
CA GLY A 27 -2.25 -0.04 3.01
C GLY A 27 -3.36 -0.91 2.44
N LEU A 28 -3.04 -2.13 2.00
CA LEU A 28 -4.01 -3.05 1.40
C LEU A 28 -5.06 -3.49 2.40
N ALA A 29 -4.67 -3.84 3.62
CA ALA A 29 -5.62 -4.26 4.65
C ALA A 29 -6.63 -3.15 4.99
N ARG A 30 -6.17 -1.89 5.06
CA ARG A 30 -7.04 -0.72 5.26
C ARG A 30 -7.93 -0.47 4.05
N THR A 31 -7.37 -0.52 2.85
CA THR A 31 -8.13 -0.36 1.61
C THR A 31 -9.24 -1.40 1.52
N MET A 32 -8.95 -2.67 1.77
CA MET A 32 -9.94 -3.74 1.76
C MET A 32 -10.99 -3.58 2.86
N ALA A 33 -10.59 -3.17 4.06
CA ALA A 33 -11.54 -2.89 5.14
C ALA A 33 -12.50 -1.74 4.81
N ASP A 34 -12.00 -0.71 4.14
CA ASP A 34 -12.74 0.48 3.75
C ASP A 34 -13.71 0.20 2.58
N VAL A 35 -13.26 -0.45 1.50
CA VAL A 35 -14.14 -0.81 0.37
C VAL A 35 -15.22 -1.83 0.75
N SER A 36 -14.95 -2.69 1.74
CA SER A 36 -15.89 -3.76 2.14
C SER A 36 -16.98 -3.29 3.08
N VAL A 37 -16.85 -2.08 3.65
CA VAL A 37 -17.82 -1.52 4.61
C VAL A 37 -18.35 -0.20 4.08
N PRO A 38 -19.52 -0.19 3.43
CA PRO A 38 -20.16 1.04 2.97
C PRO A 38 -20.36 2.03 4.12
N ASN A 39 -20.04 3.30 3.90
CA ASN A 39 -20.09 4.38 4.91
C ASN A 39 -19.13 4.22 6.09
N ALA A 40 -18.04 3.46 5.94
CA ALA A 40 -16.95 3.51 6.90
C ALA A 40 -16.43 4.95 6.99
N ALA A 41 -16.66 5.63 8.12
CA ALA A 41 -16.12 6.97 8.38
C ALA A 41 -14.57 6.98 8.53
N GLN A 42 -13.89 5.89 8.14
CA GLN A 42 -12.48 5.64 8.41
C GLN A 42 -11.56 6.23 7.34
N ASP A 43 -12.01 6.42 6.09
CA ASP A 43 -11.19 7.02 5.02
C ASP A 43 -10.65 8.40 5.43
N LYS A 44 -11.55 9.31 5.83
CA LYS A 44 -11.19 10.66 6.28
C LYS A 44 -10.19 10.65 7.43
N GLU A 45 -10.37 9.74 8.40
CA GLU A 45 -9.47 9.60 9.54
C GLU A 45 -8.10 9.07 9.11
N TRP A 46 -8.07 8.04 8.27
CA TRP A 46 -6.86 7.36 7.85
C TRP A 46 -6.01 8.16 6.87
N ARG A 47 -6.61 9.06 6.08
CA ARG A 47 -5.86 9.92 5.16
C ARG A 47 -5.40 11.25 5.77
N ALA A 48 -5.99 11.70 6.88
CA ALA A 48 -5.81 13.06 7.40
C ALA A 48 -4.34 13.48 7.59
N VAL A 49 -3.55 12.65 8.29
CA VAL A 49 -2.15 12.97 8.62
C VAL A 49 -1.24 12.91 7.38
N GLY A 50 -1.39 11.89 6.54
CA GLY A 50 -0.64 11.74 5.30
C GLY A 50 -0.95 12.84 4.29
N LEU A 51 -2.21 13.27 4.20
CA LEU A 51 -2.61 14.36 3.32
C LEU A 51 -1.99 15.69 3.76
N ALA A 52 -2.00 15.98 5.06
CA ALA A 52 -1.33 17.17 5.61
C ALA A 52 0.18 17.13 5.30
N TRP A 53 0.83 15.98 5.49
CA TRP A 53 2.25 15.79 5.15
C TRP A 53 2.56 16.09 3.68
N LEU A 54 1.80 15.49 2.74
CA LEU A 54 2.02 15.68 1.31
C LEU A 54 1.78 17.14 0.87
N ARG A 55 0.79 17.81 1.46
CA ARG A 55 0.48 19.22 1.18
C ARG A 55 1.52 20.19 1.73
N ASN A 56 2.23 19.79 2.79
CA ASN A 56 3.36 20.54 3.36
C ASN A 56 4.71 20.21 2.68
N GLY A 57 4.70 19.59 1.49
CA GLY A 57 5.89 19.30 0.71
C GLY A 57 6.49 17.90 0.94
N GLY A 58 5.87 17.09 1.79
CA GLY A 58 6.25 15.69 2.00
C GLY A 58 6.06 14.80 0.76
N SER A 59 6.53 13.55 0.86
CA SER A 59 6.42 12.53 -0.19
C SER A 59 6.06 11.16 0.38
N PHE A 60 5.73 10.21 -0.51
CA PHE A 60 5.56 8.79 -0.17
C PHE A 60 6.90 8.04 -0.09
N ALA A 61 8.02 8.65 -0.51
CA ALA A 61 9.32 7.99 -0.55
C ALA A 61 9.73 7.33 0.79
N PRO A 62 9.43 7.89 1.97
CA PRO A 62 9.82 7.29 3.25
C PRO A 62 9.22 5.90 3.50
N ILE A 63 8.05 5.57 2.92
CA ILE A 63 7.39 4.27 3.15
C ILE A 63 7.69 3.24 2.06
N VAL A 64 8.11 3.68 0.87
CA VAL A 64 8.39 2.81 -0.27
C VAL A 64 9.80 2.22 -0.10
N GLY A 65 9.90 0.89 -0.07
CA GLY A 65 11.16 0.18 0.19
C GLY A 65 11.56 0.09 1.67
N ALA A 66 10.83 0.73 2.59
CA ALA A 66 11.08 0.65 4.02
C ALA A 66 10.44 -0.61 4.64
N GLY A 67 11.25 -1.42 5.32
CA GLY A 67 10.80 -2.52 6.18
C GLY A 67 10.30 -2.03 7.54
N TYR A 68 9.59 -2.88 8.29
CA TYR A 68 9.06 -2.55 9.63
C TYR A 68 10.13 -2.19 10.67
N ASP A 69 11.38 -2.53 10.40
CA ASP A 69 12.57 -2.20 11.17
C ASP A 69 13.08 -0.77 10.94
N ASN A 70 12.57 -0.07 9.93
CA ASN A 70 12.93 1.32 9.63
C ASN A 70 12.26 2.32 10.58
N GLU A 71 12.93 3.45 10.86
CA GLU A 71 12.46 4.51 11.76
C GLU A 71 11.08 5.06 11.41
N VAL A 72 10.73 5.12 10.12
CA VAL A 72 9.40 5.55 9.66
C VAL A 72 8.27 4.71 10.28
N TRP A 73 8.54 3.44 10.61
CA TRP A 73 7.58 2.51 11.20
C TRP A 73 7.65 2.41 12.72
N SER A 74 8.76 2.80 13.35
CA SER A 74 8.93 2.77 14.81
C SER A 74 8.69 4.12 15.49
N GLY A 75 9.08 5.23 14.85
CA GLY A 75 8.88 6.60 15.35
C GLY A 75 7.63 7.29 14.82
N GLU A 76 7.30 7.08 13.53
CA GLU A 76 6.22 7.79 12.84
C GLU A 76 5.12 6.85 12.30
N ALA A 77 4.84 5.77 13.05
CA ALA A 77 3.96 4.69 12.60
C ALA A 77 2.58 5.16 12.09
N GLN A 78 2.01 6.21 12.68
CA GLN A 78 0.72 6.77 12.24
C GLN A 78 0.83 7.41 10.85
N LEU A 79 1.87 8.20 10.59
CA LEU A 79 2.13 8.78 9.27
C LEU A 79 2.38 7.67 8.26
N ALA A 80 3.22 6.69 8.58
CA ALA A 80 3.53 5.57 7.70
C ALA A 80 2.27 4.80 7.28
N ARG A 81 1.38 4.50 8.24
CA ARG A 81 0.09 3.85 7.99
C ARG A 81 -0.85 4.70 7.13
N SER A 82 -0.87 6.01 7.37
CA SER A 82 -1.69 6.97 6.63
C SER A 82 -1.24 7.06 5.16
N LEU A 83 0.06 7.27 4.93
CA LEU A 83 0.66 7.29 3.59
C LEU A 83 0.47 5.97 2.85
N SER A 84 0.59 4.84 3.55
CA SER A 84 0.38 3.50 2.98
C SER A 84 -1.05 3.30 2.53
N TYR A 85 -2.02 3.70 3.36
CA TYR A 85 -3.43 3.66 2.99
C TYR A 85 -3.71 4.54 1.77
N MET A 86 -3.29 5.81 1.79
CA MET A 86 -3.52 6.73 0.68
C MET A 86 -2.96 6.22 -0.65
N LEU A 87 -1.71 5.73 -0.65
CA LEU A 87 -1.08 5.23 -1.85
C LEU A 87 -1.77 3.97 -2.38
N VAL A 88 -2.03 2.97 -1.52
CA VAL A 88 -2.68 1.73 -1.95
C VAL A 88 -4.14 1.97 -2.36
N ARG A 89 -4.86 2.83 -1.66
CA ARG A 89 -6.24 3.21 -2.00
C ARG A 89 -6.29 3.88 -3.37
N TRP A 90 -5.41 4.84 -3.63
CA TRP A 90 -5.33 5.52 -4.92
C TRP A 90 -4.94 4.57 -6.07
N LEU A 91 -4.01 3.64 -5.83
CA LEU A 91 -3.69 2.58 -6.79
C LEU A 91 -4.91 1.69 -7.07
N TYR A 92 -5.65 1.31 -6.03
CA TYR A 92 -6.84 0.46 -6.14
C TYR A 92 -7.96 1.15 -6.92
N GLU A 93 -8.23 2.43 -6.65
CA GLU A 93 -9.27 3.19 -7.35
C GLU A 93 -8.95 3.40 -8.83
N SER A 94 -7.67 3.60 -9.17
CA SER A 94 -7.25 3.85 -10.55
C SER A 94 -7.02 2.57 -11.36
N ALA A 95 -6.68 1.45 -10.72
CA ALA A 95 -6.50 0.16 -11.37
C ALA A 95 -6.68 -1.00 -10.36
N PRO A 96 -7.93 -1.40 -10.06
CA PRO A 96 -8.21 -2.37 -8.99
C PRO A 96 -7.60 -3.74 -9.30
N ASP A 97 -7.78 -4.25 -10.53
CA ASP A 97 -7.24 -5.54 -10.93
C ASP A 97 -5.70 -5.57 -10.91
N ALA A 98 -5.05 -4.49 -11.32
CA ALA A 98 -3.60 -4.38 -11.26
C ALA A 98 -3.10 -4.37 -9.82
N THR A 99 -3.78 -3.62 -8.94
CA THR A 99 -3.46 -3.57 -7.51
C THR A 99 -3.61 -4.94 -6.86
N LEU A 100 -4.70 -5.64 -7.14
CA LEU A 100 -4.90 -7.00 -6.63
C LEU A 100 -3.87 -7.97 -7.20
N ARG A 101 -3.52 -7.91 -8.49
CA ARG A 101 -2.45 -8.75 -9.09
C ARG A 101 -1.09 -8.50 -8.43
N PHE A 102 -0.74 -7.23 -8.20
CA PHE A 102 0.49 -6.84 -7.50
C PHE A 102 0.51 -7.42 -6.08
N ALA A 103 -0.61 -7.32 -5.37
CA ALA A 103 -0.76 -7.85 -4.01
C ALA A 103 -0.78 -9.39 -3.94
N ARG A 104 -1.35 -10.06 -4.95
CA ARG A 104 -1.58 -11.52 -4.97
C ARG A 104 -0.29 -12.33 -5.02
N LYS A 105 0.77 -11.78 -5.64
CA LYS A 105 2.02 -12.52 -5.88
C LYS A 105 3.18 -12.05 -4.98
N PHE A 106 3.12 -12.51 -3.74
CA PHE A 106 4.31 -13.04 -3.06
C PHE A 106 4.39 -14.57 -3.23
N GLU A 107 3.64 -15.12 -4.18
CA GLU A 107 3.70 -16.52 -4.60
C GLU A 107 5.14 -16.89 -4.96
N GLU A 108 5.53 -18.08 -4.52
CA GLU A 108 6.82 -18.66 -4.83
C GLU A 108 7.11 -18.59 -6.34
N PRO A 109 8.34 -18.28 -6.74
CA PRO A 109 8.69 -18.29 -8.14
C PRO A 109 8.38 -19.66 -8.76
N SER A 110 7.98 -19.67 -10.03
CA SER A 110 7.86 -20.91 -10.80
C SER A 110 9.15 -21.72 -10.68
N PRO A 111 9.11 -23.06 -10.64
CA PRO A 111 10.32 -23.88 -10.58
C PRO A 111 11.35 -23.45 -11.63
N GLY A 112 12.55 -23.09 -11.18
CA GLY A 112 13.64 -22.63 -12.05
C GLY A 112 13.66 -21.13 -12.37
N GLN A 113 12.73 -20.33 -11.85
CA GLN A 113 12.79 -18.87 -11.94
C GLN A 113 13.27 -18.25 -10.62
N PRO A 114 14.07 -17.17 -10.65
CA PRO A 114 14.34 -16.40 -9.45
C PRO A 114 13.07 -15.63 -9.01
N PRO A 115 12.88 -15.39 -7.71
CA PRO A 115 11.81 -14.50 -7.25
C PRO A 115 12.01 -13.11 -7.82
N LEU A 116 10.92 -12.51 -8.33
CA LEU A 116 10.95 -11.12 -8.79
C LEU A 116 11.05 -10.18 -7.58
N ASP A 117 11.89 -9.16 -7.67
CA ASP A 117 11.89 -8.07 -6.70
C ASP A 117 10.58 -7.27 -6.75
N GLU A 118 10.34 -6.39 -5.77
CA GLU A 118 9.12 -5.60 -5.70
C GLU A 118 8.92 -4.70 -6.92
N ALA A 119 9.98 -4.08 -7.44
CA ALA A 119 9.90 -3.17 -8.59
C ALA A 119 9.51 -3.92 -9.87
N ALA A 120 10.08 -5.10 -10.10
CA ALA A 120 9.75 -5.96 -11.22
C ALA A 120 8.31 -6.50 -11.14
N ARG A 121 7.85 -6.87 -9.94
CA ARG A 121 6.45 -7.28 -9.73
C ARG A 121 5.47 -6.15 -9.96
N PHE A 122 5.78 -4.97 -9.43
CA PHE A 122 4.96 -3.78 -9.66
C PHE A 122 4.84 -3.49 -11.15
N ARG A 123 5.98 -3.50 -11.86
CA ARG A 123 6.02 -3.27 -13.31
C ARG A 123 5.24 -4.34 -14.09
N SER A 124 5.33 -5.60 -13.69
CA SER A 124 4.55 -6.67 -14.31
C SER A 124 3.03 -6.47 -14.14
N ALA A 125 2.59 -5.94 -13.00
CA ALA A 125 1.18 -5.73 -12.72
C ALA A 125 0.59 -4.45 -13.36
N PHE A 126 1.35 -3.35 -13.34
CA PHE A 126 0.92 -2.01 -13.74
C PHE A 126 1.44 -1.55 -15.11
N GLY A 127 2.44 -2.22 -15.68
CA GLY A 127 3.09 -1.81 -16.94
C GLY A 127 4.00 -0.59 -16.84
N VAL A 128 4.10 0.03 -15.67
CA VAL A 128 4.91 1.23 -15.37
C VAL A 128 5.72 1.03 -14.09
N SER A 129 6.69 1.91 -13.83
CA SER A 129 7.52 1.79 -12.62
C SER A 129 6.76 2.22 -11.36
N LEU A 130 7.21 1.72 -10.20
CA LEU A 130 6.67 2.12 -8.91
C LEU A 130 6.95 3.61 -8.63
N GLU A 131 8.16 4.08 -8.98
CA GLU A 131 8.56 5.48 -8.84
C GLU A 131 7.63 6.41 -9.63
N GLN A 132 7.25 6.01 -10.85
CA GLN A 132 6.33 6.78 -11.67
C GLN A 132 4.96 6.90 -10.99
N ARG A 133 4.40 5.79 -10.51
CA ARG A 133 3.07 5.80 -9.86
C ARG A 133 3.08 6.52 -8.52
N VAL A 134 4.17 6.44 -7.77
CA VAL A 134 4.40 7.23 -6.55
C VAL A 134 4.42 8.73 -6.87
N SER A 135 5.12 9.13 -7.93
CA SER A 135 5.17 10.53 -8.40
C SER A 135 3.78 11.02 -8.84
N ASP A 136 3.05 10.20 -9.58
CA ASP A 136 1.69 10.52 -10.03
C ASP A 136 0.73 10.68 -8.84
N ALA A 137 0.74 9.74 -7.88
CA ALA A 137 -0.06 9.82 -6.66
C ALA A 137 0.29 11.08 -5.85
N GLN A 138 1.59 11.37 -5.67
CA GLN A 138 2.03 12.55 -4.93
C GLN A 138 1.55 13.83 -5.60
N ARG A 139 1.62 13.92 -6.93
CA ARG A 139 1.08 15.07 -7.68
C ARG A 139 -0.43 15.19 -7.50
N TRP A 140 -1.15 14.08 -7.54
CA TRP A 140 -2.60 14.04 -7.38
C TRP A 140 -3.04 14.56 -6.00
N PHE A 141 -2.47 14.03 -4.91
CA PHE A 141 -2.84 14.41 -3.53
C PHE A 141 -2.44 15.84 -3.12
N ARG A 142 -1.56 16.51 -3.87
CA ARG A 142 -1.26 17.92 -3.63
C ARG A 142 -2.45 18.84 -3.90
N THR A 143 -3.33 18.47 -4.82
CA THR A 143 -4.46 19.32 -5.24
C THR A 143 -5.83 18.66 -5.09
N ASN A 144 -5.87 17.37 -4.76
CA ASN A 144 -7.10 16.59 -4.60
C ASN A 144 -7.19 15.98 -3.20
N ASP A 145 -8.36 15.43 -2.86
CA ASP A 145 -8.69 14.74 -1.61
C ASP A 145 -9.64 13.56 -1.88
#